data_AF-A0A7J3EMQ2-F1
#
_entry.id   AF-A0A7J3EMQ2-F1
#
_cell.length_a   1.000
_cell.length_b   1.000
_cell.length_c   1.000
_cell.angle_alpha   90.00
_cell.angle_beta   90.00
_cell.angle_gamma   90.00
#
_symmetry.space_group_name_H-M   'P 1'
#
loop_
_entity.id
_entity.type
_entity.pdbx_description
1 polymer ?
#
loop_
_entity_poly.entity_id
_entity_poly.type
_entity_poly.pdbx_seq_one_letter_code
_entity_poly.pdbx_strand_id
1 'polypeptide(L)'
;MFPLEKLIDFVGGLVPVEDFEWILSDLESSGSKEAMMFFVTNSRILPNVNVIFSYLCGAGLIEWVRVEIAISKDVEALSFFTKYYPELIRSGGEVVVRSDGISVFYRVKLVGETRKLVDYVAEVAKMIGTEVNELKFSGYTIIVNEFSPASGT
;
A
#
# COMPACT_ATOMS: atom_id res chain seq x y z
N MET A 1 17.04 -1.26 -3.28
CA MET A 1 17.11 -0.19 -2.27
C MET A 1 17.13 1.14 -3.00
N PHE A 2 16.42 2.13 -2.47
CA PHE A 2 16.22 3.43 -3.11
C PHE A 2 16.24 4.54 -2.05
N PRO A 3 16.57 5.79 -2.42
CA PRO A 3 16.49 6.91 -1.49
C PRO A 3 15.05 7.13 -0.98
N LEU A 4 14.90 7.63 0.25
CA LEU A 4 13.61 8.01 0.84
C LEU A 4 12.81 8.96 -0.06
N GLU A 5 13.48 9.88 -0.76
CA GLU A 5 12.87 10.85 -1.67
C GLU A 5 12.04 10.15 -2.76
N LYS A 6 12.43 8.93 -3.18
CA LYS A 6 11.65 8.16 -4.15
C LYS A 6 10.32 7.67 -3.58
N LEU A 7 10.23 7.40 -2.28
CA LEU A 7 8.96 7.08 -1.62
C LEU A 7 8.08 8.34 -1.52
N ILE A 8 8.69 9.51 -1.24
CA ILE A 8 7.98 10.80 -1.19
C ILE A 8 7.42 11.15 -2.58
N ASP A 9 8.24 11.04 -3.62
CA ASP A 9 7.82 11.22 -5.03
C ASP A 9 6.68 10.27 -5.41
N PHE A 10 6.79 9.01 -4.97
CA PHE A 10 5.81 7.96 -5.23
C PHE A 10 4.44 8.30 -4.63
N VAL A 11 4.38 8.73 -3.37
CA VAL A 11 3.11 9.15 -2.74
C VAL A 11 2.66 10.54 -3.20
N GLY A 12 3.48 11.27 -3.94
CA GLY A 12 3.06 12.44 -4.72
C GLY A 12 2.49 13.60 -3.89
N GLY A 13 2.98 13.79 -2.67
CA GLY A 13 2.50 14.86 -1.76
C GLY A 13 1.17 14.56 -1.07
N LEU A 14 0.66 13.32 -1.14
CA LEU A 14 -0.54 12.91 -0.42
C LEU A 14 -0.34 12.83 1.09
N VAL A 15 0.91 12.65 1.52
CA VAL A 15 1.30 12.55 2.93
C VAL A 15 1.99 13.87 3.31
N PRO A 16 1.48 14.59 4.33
CA PRO A 16 2.15 15.79 4.83
C PRO A 16 3.58 15.49 5.29
N VAL A 17 4.45 16.51 5.17
CA VAL A 17 5.87 16.36 5.56
C VAL A 17 6.01 16.00 7.04
N GLU A 18 5.22 16.63 7.90
CA GLU A 18 5.22 16.35 9.35
C GLU A 18 4.87 14.87 9.63
N ASP A 19 3.86 14.32 8.96
CA ASP A 19 3.50 12.91 9.12
C ASP A 19 4.61 11.96 8.66
N PHE A 20 5.35 12.30 7.59
CA PHE A 20 6.53 11.54 7.19
C PHE A 20 7.62 11.56 8.26
N GLU A 21 7.90 12.72 8.86
CA GLU A 21 8.88 12.85 9.94
C GLU A 21 8.48 12.01 11.16
N TRP A 22 7.19 12.00 11.53
CA TRP A 22 6.66 11.15 12.59
C TRP A 22 6.82 9.66 12.29
N ILE A 23 6.49 9.22 11.08
CA ILE A 23 6.66 7.81 10.68
C ILE A 23 8.12 7.36 10.83
N LEU A 24 9.07 8.20 10.38
CA LEU A 24 10.49 7.88 10.47
C LEU A 24 10.98 7.87 11.92
N SER A 25 10.54 8.83 12.75
CA SER A 25 10.87 8.86 14.17
C SER A 25 10.35 7.62 14.92
N ASP A 26 9.13 7.17 14.60
CA ASP A 26 8.55 5.97 15.19
C ASP A 26 9.26 4.69 14.73
N LEU A 27 9.69 4.61 13.47
CA LEU A 27 10.52 3.50 12.97
C LEU A 27 11.86 3.44 13.72
N GLU A 28 12.52 4.58 13.90
CA GLU A 28 13.79 4.65 14.62
C GLU A 28 13.65 4.30 16.11
N SER A 29 12.62 4.82 16.78
CA SER A 29 12.39 4.59 18.21
C SER A 29 11.94 3.16 18.52
N SER A 30 11.13 2.55 17.66
CA SER A 30 10.69 1.16 17.81
C SER A 30 11.74 0.14 17.40
N GLY A 31 12.75 0.54 16.62
CA GLY A 31 13.70 -0.36 15.98
C GLY A 31 13.09 -1.22 14.87
N SER A 32 11.84 -0.96 14.48
CA SER A 32 11.23 -1.62 13.32
C SER A 32 11.76 -1.05 12.01
N LYS A 33 11.75 -1.88 10.98
CA LYS A 33 12.03 -1.46 9.61
C LYS A 33 10.76 -1.18 8.82
N GLU A 34 9.61 -1.66 9.26
CA GLU A 34 8.42 -1.70 8.42
C GLU A 34 7.34 -0.76 8.93
N ALA A 35 6.74 0.00 8.02
CA ALA A 35 5.60 0.86 8.28
C ALA A 35 4.54 0.70 7.19
N MET A 36 3.31 1.03 7.56
CA MET A 36 2.17 1.07 6.65
C MET A 36 1.48 2.42 6.76
N MET A 37 1.34 3.11 5.63
CA MET A 37 0.55 4.33 5.49
C MET A 37 -0.84 3.96 4.97
N PHE A 38 -1.86 4.52 5.60
CA PHE A 38 -3.26 4.31 5.27
C PHE A 38 -3.78 5.49 4.43
N PHE A 39 -4.52 5.16 3.39
CA PHE A 39 -5.23 6.10 2.56
C PHE A 39 -6.67 5.64 2.37
N VAL A 40 -7.58 6.60 2.33
CA VAL A 40 -9.01 6.38 2.06
C VAL A 40 -9.38 7.00 0.73
N THR A 41 -10.34 6.39 0.03
CA THR A 41 -10.91 6.95 -1.19
C THR A 41 -12.36 7.37 -0.99
N ASN A 42 -12.91 8.09 -1.96
CA ASN A 42 -14.34 8.38 -2.02
C ASN A 42 -15.18 7.24 -2.64
N SER A 43 -14.57 6.13 -3.06
CA SER A 43 -15.26 4.99 -3.66
C SER A 43 -15.67 3.97 -2.62
N ARG A 44 -16.94 3.53 -2.66
CA ARG A 44 -17.42 2.40 -1.85
C ARG A 44 -16.81 1.07 -2.29
N ILE A 45 -16.38 0.96 -3.55
CA ILE A 45 -15.80 -0.26 -4.11
C ILE A 45 -14.31 -0.35 -3.79
N LEU A 46 -13.60 0.78 -3.76
CA LEU A 46 -12.17 0.85 -3.40
C LEU A 46 -11.93 1.67 -2.13
N PRO A 47 -12.49 1.27 -0.98
CA PRO A 47 -12.54 2.15 0.19
C PRO A 47 -11.16 2.54 0.71
N ASN A 48 -10.17 1.63 0.64
CA ASN A 48 -8.89 1.79 1.30
C ASN A 48 -7.73 1.42 0.37
N VAL A 49 -6.63 2.15 0.54
CA VAL A 49 -5.35 1.91 -0.12
C VAL A 49 -4.26 1.99 0.95
N ASN A 50 -3.36 1.01 0.99
CA ASN A 50 -2.25 1.01 1.94
C ASN A 50 -0.92 1.03 1.19
N VAL A 51 0.02 1.84 1.66
CA VAL A 51 1.42 1.81 1.19
C VAL A 51 2.27 1.23 2.30
N ILE A 52 2.86 0.07 2.04
CA ILE A 52 3.68 -0.68 2.97
C ILE A 52 5.12 -0.56 2.51
N PHE A 53 6.04 -0.23 3.40
CA PHE A 53 7.45 -0.09 3.03
C PHE A 53 8.38 -0.57 4.13
N SER A 54 9.57 -1.04 3.71
CA SER A 54 10.70 -1.28 4.60
C SER A 54 11.72 -0.15 4.45
N TYR A 55 12.02 0.49 5.57
CA TYR A 55 13.01 1.55 5.74
C TYR A 55 14.20 1.03 6.55
N LEU A 56 15.40 1.32 6.03
CA LEU A 56 16.65 1.04 6.72
C LEU A 56 17.08 2.28 7.51
N CYS A 57 16.68 2.32 8.79
CA CYS A 57 17.01 3.39 9.73
C CYS A 57 18.52 3.69 9.74
N GLY A 58 18.88 4.98 9.81
CA GLY A 58 20.26 5.46 9.78
C GLY A 58 20.92 5.46 8.39
N ALA A 59 20.43 4.70 7.41
CA ALA A 59 20.91 4.73 6.04
C ALA A 59 20.09 5.66 5.13
N GLY A 60 18.87 6.04 5.53
CA GLY A 60 17.99 6.87 4.70
C GLY A 60 17.46 6.14 3.46
N LEU A 61 17.40 4.81 3.50
CA LEU A 61 17.08 3.98 2.33
C LEU A 61 15.79 3.19 2.52
N ILE A 62 15.04 3.05 1.42
CA ILE A 62 13.87 2.19 1.30
C ILE A 62 14.28 0.89 0.62
N GLU A 63 14.10 -0.24 1.29
CA GLU A 63 14.44 -1.56 0.76
C GLU A 63 13.44 -2.01 -0.29
N TRP A 64 12.14 -1.87 0.03
CA TRP A 64 11.03 -2.23 -0.84
C TRP A 64 9.77 -1.45 -0.46
N VAL A 65 8.86 -1.33 -1.41
CA VAL A 65 7.52 -0.74 -1.24
C VAL A 65 6.49 -1.66 -1.89
N ARG A 66 5.36 -1.83 -1.24
CA ARG A 66 4.16 -2.50 -1.77
C ARG A 66 2.96 -1.59 -1.60
N VAL A 67 2.04 -1.67 -2.54
CA VAL A 67 0.72 -1.04 -2.44
C VAL A 67 -0.31 -2.14 -2.28
N GLU A 68 -1.19 -2.01 -1.31
CA GLU A 68 -2.43 -2.76 -1.21
C GLU A 68 -3.58 -1.86 -1.65
N ILE A 69 -4.45 -2.36 -2.53
CA ILE A 69 -5.71 -1.72 -2.87
C ILE A 69 -6.83 -2.67 -2.46
N ALA A 70 -7.64 -2.24 -1.49
CA ALA A 70 -8.76 -3.02 -0.98
C ALA A 70 -9.98 -2.87 -1.90
N ILE A 71 -10.55 -3.99 -2.33
CA ILE A 71 -11.80 -4.08 -3.07
C ILE A 71 -12.88 -4.56 -2.11
N SER A 72 -13.99 -3.82 -2.04
CA SER A 72 -15.13 -4.13 -1.19
C SER A 72 -15.75 -5.48 -1.52
N LYS A 73 -16.24 -6.17 -0.49
CA LYS A 73 -17.07 -7.38 -0.60
C LYS A 73 -18.39 -7.17 -1.34
N ASP A 74 -18.79 -5.92 -1.59
CA ASP A 74 -19.97 -5.58 -2.37
C ASP A 74 -19.80 -5.95 -3.86
N VAL A 75 -18.56 -6.21 -4.30
CA VAL A 75 -18.30 -6.79 -5.62
C VAL A 75 -18.69 -8.26 -5.60
N GLU A 76 -19.65 -8.62 -6.46
CA GLU A 76 -20.10 -10.00 -6.61
C GLU A 76 -18.94 -10.94 -6.98
N ALA A 77 -18.78 -12.04 -6.23
CA ALA A 77 -17.70 -12.99 -6.41
C ALA A 77 -17.62 -13.56 -7.84
N LEU A 78 -18.76 -13.93 -8.44
CA LEU A 78 -18.78 -14.46 -9.80
C LEU A 78 -18.26 -13.43 -10.81
N SER A 79 -18.74 -12.19 -10.72
CA SER A 79 -18.27 -11.08 -11.56
C SER A 79 -16.78 -10.79 -11.32
N PHE A 80 -16.31 -10.85 -10.07
CA PHE A 80 -14.90 -10.67 -9.73
C PHE A 80 -14.00 -11.70 -10.43
N PHE A 81 -14.26 -13.00 -10.24
CA PHE A 81 -13.40 -14.05 -10.79
C PHE A 81 -13.45 -14.13 -12.32
N THR A 82 -14.59 -13.82 -12.94
CA THR A 82 -14.76 -13.97 -14.39
C THR A 82 -14.33 -12.74 -15.18
N LYS A 83 -14.48 -11.53 -14.62
CA LYS A 83 -14.22 -10.27 -15.32
C LYS A 83 -12.94 -9.58 -14.83
N TYR A 84 -12.84 -9.34 -13.52
CA TYR A 84 -11.83 -8.42 -12.97
C TYR A 84 -10.51 -9.12 -12.64
N TYR A 85 -10.58 -10.30 -12.00
CA TYR A 85 -9.40 -11.06 -11.58
C TYR A 85 -8.40 -11.31 -12.72
N PRO A 86 -8.81 -11.73 -13.94
CA PRO A 86 -7.87 -11.94 -15.02
C PRO A 86 -7.12 -10.67 -15.47
N GLU A 87 -7.74 -9.49 -15.34
CA GLU A 87 -7.11 -8.21 -15.67
C GLU A 87 -6.11 -7.79 -14.58
N LEU A 88 -6.51 -7.93 -13.31
CA LEU A 88 -5.66 -7.62 -12.15
C LEU A 88 -4.37 -8.45 -12.16
N ILE A 89 -4.46 -9.76 -12.41
CA ILE A 89 -3.27 -10.62 -12.53
C ILE A 89 -2.40 -10.22 -13.74
N ARG A 90 -3.02 -9.90 -14.89
CA ARG A 90 -2.29 -9.46 -16.09
C ARG A 90 -1.53 -8.15 -15.87
N SER A 91 -2.02 -7.27 -15.00
CA SER A 91 -1.32 -6.04 -14.60
C SER A 91 -0.13 -6.29 -13.66
N GLY A 92 0.12 -7.53 -13.24
CA GLY A 92 1.16 -7.90 -12.29
C GLY A 92 0.73 -7.78 -10.82
N GLY A 93 -0.58 -7.65 -10.56
CA GLY A 93 -1.13 -7.64 -9.22
C GLY A 93 -1.17 -9.05 -8.60
N GLU A 94 -0.92 -9.13 -7.30
CA GLU A 94 -1.15 -10.32 -6.49
C GLU A 94 -2.49 -10.16 -5.79
N VAL A 95 -3.41 -11.11 -5.98
CA VAL A 95 -4.77 -11.02 -5.42
C VAL A 95 -4.90 -11.94 -4.21
N VAL A 96 -5.41 -11.40 -3.10
CA VAL A 96 -5.75 -12.14 -1.87
C VAL A 96 -7.23 -11.97 -1.58
N VAL A 97 -7.95 -13.07 -1.45
CA VAL A 97 -9.37 -13.09 -1.08
C VAL A 97 -9.47 -13.29 0.44
N ARG A 98 -10.19 -12.40 1.12
CA ARG A 98 -10.39 -12.40 2.57
C ARG A 98 -11.88 -12.53 2.90
N SER A 99 -12.19 -12.74 4.17
CA SER A 99 -13.59 -12.81 4.65
C SER A 99 -14.31 -11.46 4.58
N ASP A 100 -13.58 -10.36 4.61
CA ASP A 100 -14.07 -8.98 4.63
C ASP A 100 -13.96 -8.25 3.27
N GLY A 101 -13.35 -8.87 2.27
CA GLY A 101 -13.20 -8.31 0.93
C GLY A 101 -12.05 -8.95 0.15
N ILE A 102 -11.51 -8.20 -0.80
CA ILE A 102 -10.38 -8.64 -1.64
C ILE A 102 -9.27 -7.59 -1.53
N SER A 103 -8.02 -8.02 -1.58
CA SER A 103 -6.87 -7.15 -1.72
C SER A 103 -6.13 -7.43 -3.00
N VAL A 104 -5.67 -6.37 -3.65
CA VAL A 104 -4.72 -6.45 -4.76
C VAL A 104 -3.43 -5.79 -4.32
N PHE A 105 -2.33 -6.54 -4.39
CA PHE A 105 -1.01 -6.06 -4.03
C PHE A 105 -0.16 -5.82 -5.26
N TYR A 106 0.57 -4.71 -5.26
CA TYR A 106 1.59 -4.41 -6.26
C TYR A 106 2.93 -4.17 -5.59
N ARG A 107 3.99 -4.81 -6.10
CA ARG A 107 5.35 -4.45 -5.72
C ARG A 107 5.80 -3.24 -6.53
N VAL A 108 6.15 -2.15 -5.83
CA VAL A 108 6.54 -0.91 -6.49
C VAL A 108 8.02 -0.97 -6.89
N LYS A 109 8.30 -0.57 -8.12
CA LYS A 109 9.66 -0.35 -8.61
C LYS A 109 9.95 1.16 -8.56
N LEU A 110 10.88 1.56 -7.69
CA LEU A 110 11.28 2.97 -7.50
C LEU A 110 12.56 3.34 -8.29
N VAL A 111 12.81 2.65 -9.42
CA VAL A 111 13.95 2.91 -10.31
C VAL A 111 13.46 3.73 -11.50
N GLY A 112 14.16 4.81 -11.86
CA GLY A 112 13.83 5.62 -13.04
C GLY A 112 12.54 6.44 -12.86
N GLU A 113 11.71 6.50 -13.91
CA GLU A 113 10.39 7.14 -13.86
C GLU A 113 9.46 6.34 -12.92
N THR A 114 9.22 6.92 -11.75
CA THR A 114 8.41 6.30 -10.71
C THR A 114 6.94 6.59 -10.97
N ARG A 115 6.18 5.55 -11.30
CA ARG A 115 4.72 5.58 -11.34
C ARG A 115 4.18 5.99 -9.97
N LYS A 116 3.27 6.96 -9.91
CA LYS A 116 2.73 7.49 -8.64
C LYS A 116 1.66 6.58 -8.05
N LEU A 117 1.41 6.69 -6.74
CA LEU A 117 0.36 5.95 -6.05
C LEU A 117 -1.02 6.12 -6.72
N VAL A 118 -1.36 7.35 -7.09
CA VAL A 118 -2.63 7.68 -7.76
C VAL A 118 -2.83 6.90 -9.06
N ASP A 119 -1.74 6.61 -9.78
CA ASP A 119 -1.82 5.87 -11.04
C ASP A 119 -2.20 4.41 -10.79
N TYR A 120 -1.69 3.78 -9.72
CA TYR A 120 -2.07 2.41 -9.33
C TYR A 120 -3.56 2.35 -8.98
N VAL A 121 -4.03 3.32 -8.18
CA VAL A 121 -5.43 3.40 -7.76
C VAL A 121 -6.35 3.60 -8.97
N ALA A 122 -6.01 4.52 -9.87
CA ALA A 122 -6.79 4.79 -11.08
C ALA A 122 -6.86 3.57 -12.02
N GLU A 123 -5.77 2.82 -12.16
CA GLU A 123 -5.74 1.62 -13.00
C GLU A 123 -6.63 0.51 -12.42
N VAL A 124 -6.52 0.24 -11.12
CA VAL A 124 -7.39 -0.75 -10.46
C VAL A 124 -8.85 -0.30 -10.52
N ALA A 125 -9.14 0.99 -10.29
CA ALA A 125 -10.49 1.53 -10.41
C ALA A 125 -11.08 1.26 -11.80
N LYS A 126 -10.30 1.52 -12.85
CA LYS A 126 -10.70 1.24 -14.24
C LYS A 126 -10.97 -0.24 -14.47
N MET A 127 -10.09 -1.15 -14.02
CA MET A 127 -10.25 -2.59 -14.21
C MET A 127 -11.53 -3.14 -13.57
N ILE A 128 -11.90 -2.62 -12.41
CA ILE A 128 -13.09 -3.08 -11.67
C ILE A 128 -14.37 -2.29 -12.02
N GLY A 129 -14.28 -1.36 -12.97
CA GLY A 129 -15.42 -0.57 -13.43
C GLY A 129 -15.95 0.44 -12.40
N THR A 130 -15.06 1.06 -11.62
CA THR A 130 -15.40 2.16 -10.70
C THR A 130 -14.53 3.39 -10.97
N GLU A 131 -14.88 4.51 -10.33
CA GLU A 131 -14.11 5.75 -10.38
C GLU A 131 -13.62 6.11 -8.98
N VAL A 132 -12.38 6.59 -8.91
CA VAL A 132 -11.80 7.17 -7.70
C VAL A 132 -11.31 8.56 -8.07
N ASN A 133 -11.91 9.57 -7.45
CA ASN A 133 -11.59 10.98 -7.72
C ASN A 133 -10.90 11.64 -6.54
N GLU A 134 -10.81 10.95 -5.40
CA GLU A 134 -10.17 11.43 -4.19
C GLU A 134 -9.40 10.29 -3.51
N LEU A 135 -8.17 10.58 -3.12
CA LEU A 135 -7.31 9.71 -2.33
C LEU A 135 -6.70 10.59 -1.23
N LYS A 136 -6.97 10.25 0.03
CA LYS A 136 -6.56 11.05 1.20
C LYS A 136 -5.76 10.19 2.16
N PHE A 137 -4.63 10.70 2.62
CA PHE A 137 -3.91 10.10 3.74
C PHE A 137 -4.79 10.14 5.01
N SER A 138 -4.85 9.03 5.74
CA SER A 138 -5.69 8.87 6.93
C SER A 138 -4.90 8.47 8.19
N GLY A 139 -3.62 8.14 8.06
CA GLY A 139 -2.73 7.82 9.17
C GLY A 139 -1.70 6.76 8.81
N TYR A 140 -1.01 6.24 9.81
CA TYR A 140 -0.01 5.17 9.63
C TYR A 140 0.06 4.24 10.85
N THR A 141 0.78 3.13 10.69
CA THR A 141 1.23 2.28 11.80
C THR A 141 2.63 1.76 11.52
N ILE A 142 3.36 1.47 12.60
CA ILE A 142 4.59 0.68 12.54
C ILE A 142 4.23 -0.80 12.62
N ILE A 143 4.87 -1.61 11.78
CA ILE A 143 4.73 -3.07 11.80
C ILE A 143 5.83 -3.60 12.70
N VAL A 144 5.49 -3.96 13.93
CA VAL A 144 6.45 -4.51 14.88
C VAL A 144 6.48 -6.02 14.68
N ASN A 145 7.64 -6.58 14.31
CA ASN A 145 7.83 -8.02 14.40
C ASN A 145 7.91 -8.37 15.88
N GLU A 146 6.81 -8.85 16.46
CA GLU A 146 6.88 -9.51 17.76
C GLU A 146 7.79 -10.73 17.61
N PHE A 147 9.03 -10.60 18.06
CA PHE A 147 9.80 -11.76 18.48
C PHE A 147 9.02 -12.33 19.67
N SER A 148 8.13 -13.28 19.41
CA SER A 148 7.67 -14.18 20.45
C SER A 148 8.89 -15.02 20.82
N PRO A 149 9.53 -14.85 21.99
CA PRO A 149 10.49 -15.83 22.43
C PRO A 149 9.66 -17.10 22.58
N ALA A 150 9.97 -18.13 21.79
CA ALA A 150 9.39 -19.44 22.00
C ALA A 150 9.62 -19.79 23.47
N SER A 151 8.56 -19.69 24.27
CA SER A 151 8.51 -20.24 25.61
C SER A 151 8.49 -21.76 25.44
N GLY A 152 9.67 -22.32 25.15
CA GLY A 152 9.95 -23.73 25.09
C GLY A 152 10.68 -24.11 26.36
N THR A 153 9.88 -24.58 27.32
CA THR A 153 10.15 -25.49 28.44
C THR A 153 11.58 -25.99 28.64
#